data_AF-A0A9Q3JIA7-F1
#
_entry.id   AF-A0A9Q3JIA7-F1
#
_cell.length_a   1.000
_cell.length_b   1.000
_cell.length_c   1.000
_cell.angle_alpha   90.00
_cell.angle_beta   90.00
_cell.angle_gamma   90.00
#
_symmetry.space_group_name_H-M   'P 1'
#
loop_
_entity.id
_entity.type
_entity.pdbx_description
1 polymer ?
#
loop_
_entity_poly.entity_id
_entity_poly.type
_entity_poly.pdbx_seq_one_letter_code
_entity_poly.pdbx_strand_id
1 'polypeptide(L)'
;MYTMNDLQTLSSERFRHLCRTTHESFEELVAKIQDDKNFQNSSQNKQCNPAIQLAVALSRLGSNGNGATLGKIGMLFGIRHGDIVFFTKRVIQILMKLKHKVIVWPTIEKQREMSQAMQAEGFPGCIGFIDGSLIPLSQHPPNDGEAYFYQKKR
;
A
#
# COMPACT_ATOMS: atom_id res chain seq x y z
N MET A 1 21.11 -10.48 -0.55
CA MET A 1 20.22 -9.45 -1.13
C MET A 1 19.04 -10.20 -1.75
N TYR A 2 17.81 -9.81 -1.41
CA TYR A 2 16.58 -10.39 -1.95
C TYR A 2 16.57 -10.28 -3.48
N THR A 3 16.14 -11.32 -4.17
CA THR A 3 16.13 -11.41 -5.63
C THR A 3 14.71 -11.45 -6.18
N MET A 4 14.57 -11.28 -7.50
CA MET A 4 13.27 -11.39 -8.17
C MET A 4 12.70 -12.81 -8.05
N ASN A 5 13.56 -13.82 -8.10
CA ASN A 5 13.17 -15.22 -7.93
C ASN A 5 12.64 -15.48 -6.51
N ASP A 6 13.24 -14.84 -5.50
CA ASP A 6 12.74 -14.94 -4.12
C ASP A 6 11.33 -14.36 -4.01
N LEU A 7 11.04 -13.23 -4.67
CA LEU A 7 9.68 -12.66 -4.68
C LEU A 7 8.68 -13.58 -5.38
N GLN A 8 9.01 -14.10 -6.56
CA GLN A 8 8.12 -14.91 -7.40
C GLN A 8 7.79 -16.27 -6.77
N THR A 9 8.69 -16.83 -5.97
CA THR A 9 8.49 -18.13 -5.32
C THR A 9 7.69 -18.05 -4.02
N LEU A 10 7.35 -16.85 -3.54
CA LEU A 10 6.51 -16.68 -2.34
C LEU A 10 5.09 -17.15 -2.60
N SER A 11 4.53 -17.89 -1.64
CA SER A 11 3.09 -18.15 -1.60
C SER A 11 2.30 -16.84 -1.52
N SER A 12 1.07 -16.83 -2.03
CA SER A 12 0.21 -15.64 -2.04
C SER A 12 0.02 -15.01 -0.66
N GLU A 13 -0.05 -15.83 0.40
CA GLU A 13 -0.13 -15.36 1.78
C GLU A 13 1.13 -14.61 2.21
N ARG A 14 2.31 -15.21 1.99
CA ARG A 14 3.60 -14.61 2.38
C ARG A 14 3.88 -13.36 1.56
N PHE A 15 3.57 -13.38 0.27
CA PHE A 15 3.70 -12.23 -0.60
C PHE A 15 2.81 -11.08 -0.13
N ARG A 16 1.55 -11.36 0.20
CA ARG A 16 0.63 -10.36 0.73
C ARG A 16 1.06 -9.83 2.09
N HIS A 17 1.65 -10.66 2.94
CA HIS A 17 2.23 -10.20 4.20
C HIS A 17 3.42 -9.24 3.97
N LEU A 18 4.29 -9.58 3.02
CA LEU A 18 5.49 -8.82 2.69
C LEU A 18 5.19 -7.50 1.97
N CYS A 19 4.42 -7.56 0.89
CA CYS A 19 4.18 -6.45 -0.05
C CYS A 19 2.83 -5.75 0.18
N ARG A 20 1.97 -6.27 1.06
CA ARG A 20 0.61 -5.73 1.36
C ARG A 20 -0.33 -5.68 0.15
N THR A 21 -0.03 -6.45 -0.88
CA THR A 21 -0.83 -6.56 -2.11
C THR A 21 -0.75 -7.98 -2.66
N THR A 22 -1.50 -8.30 -3.70
CA THR A 22 -1.41 -9.58 -4.42
C THR A 22 -0.26 -9.57 -5.42
N HIS A 23 0.19 -10.75 -5.86
CA HIS A 23 1.17 -10.88 -6.94
C HIS A 23 0.71 -10.15 -8.22
N GLU A 24 -0.53 -10.40 -8.63
CA GLU A 24 -1.12 -9.80 -9.84
C GLU A 24 -1.09 -8.26 -9.80
N SER A 25 -1.66 -7.65 -8.77
CA SER A 25 -1.67 -6.18 -8.64
C SER A 25 -0.27 -5.60 -8.48
N PHE A 26 0.67 -6.36 -7.90
CA PHE A 26 2.06 -5.96 -7.83
C PHE A 26 2.73 -5.95 -9.21
N GLU A 27 2.57 -7.01 -9.99
CA GLU A 27 3.13 -7.13 -11.34
C GLU A 27 2.56 -6.07 -12.29
N GLU A 28 1.25 -5.82 -12.21
CA GLU A 28 0.61 -4.72 -12.94
C GLU A 28 1.20 -3.36 -12.56
N LEU A 29 1.45 -3.14 -11.26
CA LEU A 29 2.04 -1.89 -10.79
C LEU A 29 3.49 -1.76 -11.26
N VAL A 30 4.29 -2.83 -11.20
CA VAL A 30 5.65 -2.86 -11.75
C VAL A 30 5.64 -2.50 -13.23
N ALA A 31 4.76 -3.12 -14.02
CA ALA A 31 4.63 -2.85 -15.45
C ALA A 31 4.32 -1.38 -15.75
N LYS A 32 3.52 -0.72 -14.90
CA LYS A 32 3.18 0.71 -15.04
C LYS A 32 4.33 1.66 -14.67
N ILE A 33 5.29 1.23 -13.85
CA ILE A 33 6.32 2.12 -13.28
C ILE A 33 7.74 1.82 -13.76
N GLN A 34 8.00 0.64 -14.33
CA GLN A 34 9.35 0.15 -14.64
C GLN A 34 10.17 1.08 -15.54
N ASP A 35 9.50 1.79 -16.46
CA ASP A 35 10.15 2.68 -17.43
C ASP A 35 10.34 4.11 -16.91
N ASP A 36 9.98 4.40 -15.66
CA ASP A 36 10.17 5.74 -15.10
C ASP A 36 11.66 6.07 -14.98
N LYS A 37 12.06 7.21 -15.55
CA LYS A 37 13.44 7.74 -15.50
C LYS A 37 14.04 7.80 -14.10
N ASN A 38 13.23 7.90 -13.05
CA ASN A 38 13.71 7.89 -11.69
C ASN A 38 14.32 6.54 -11.31
N PHE A 39 13.94 5.42 -11.94
CA PHE A 39 14.58 4.11 -11.81
C PHE A 39 15.85 3.94 -12.65
N GLN A 40 16.28 4.98 -13.36
CA GLN A 40 17.52 4.98 -14.12
C GLN A 40 18.55 5.87 -13.41
N ASN A 41 19.82 5.51 -13.53
CA ASN A 41 20.95 6.32 -13.06
C ASN A 41 21.92 6.49 -14.23
N SER A 42 22.56 7.65 -14.32
CA SER A 42 23.58 7.97 -15.32
C SER A 42 24.93 7.28 -15.05
N SER A 43 24.96 6.26 -14.19
CA SER A 43 26.17 5.55 -13.79
C SER A 43 26.34 4.24 -14.56
N GLN A 44 27.58 3.76 -14.70
CA GLN A 44 27.87 2.44 -15.26
C GLN A 44 27.40 1.26 -14.38
N ASN A 45 26.99 1.51 -13.14
CA ASN A 45 26.50 0.47 -12.24
C ASN A 45 25.04 0.10 -12.56
N LYS A 46 24.77 -1.20 -12.67
CA LYS A 46 23.41 -1.72 -12.86
C LYS A 46 22.53 -1.37 -11.66
N GLN A 47 21.47 -0.62 -11.91
CA GLN A 47 20.52 -0.24 -10.86
C GLN A 47 19.71 -1.45 -10.39
N CYS A 48 19.32 -1.45 -9.11
CA CYS A 48 18.46 -2.49 -8.55
C CYS A 48 17.13 -2.59 -9.32
N ASN A 49 16.60 -3.80 -9.50
CA ASN A 49 15.37 -4.04 -10.25
C ASN A 49 14.20 -3.20 -9.68
N PRO A 50 13.40 -2.50 -10.51
CA PRO A 50 12.22 -1.74 -10.05
C PRO A 50 11.26 -2.53 -9.16
N ALA A 51 11.05 -3.82 -9.44
CA ALA A 51 10.22 -4.69 -8.61
C ALA A 51 10.78 -4.84 -7.19
N ILE A 52 12.10 -5.00 -7.04
CA ILE A 52 12.73 -5.10 -5.71
C ILE A 52 12.61 -3.78 -4.96
N GLN A 53 12.84 -2.65 -5.64
CA GLN A 53 12.65 -1.33 -5.03
C GLN A 53 11.21 -1.12 -4.57
N LEU A 54 10.22 -1.54 -5.37
CA LEU A 54 8.80 -1.50 -5.04
C LEU A 54 8.49 -2.40 -3.83
N ALA A 55 8.96 -3.65 -3.81
CA ALA A 55 8.74 -4.57 -2.69
C ALA A 55 9.30 -4.02 -1.37
N VAL A 56 10.51 -3.45 -1.39
CA VAL A 56 11.12 -2.80 -0.22
C VAL A 56 10.27 -1.63 0.26
N ALA A 57 9.83 -0.77 -0.67
CA ALA A 57 9.03 0.40 -0.34
C ALA A 57 7.66 -0.01 0.25
N LEU A 58 6.96 -0.96 -0.37
CA LEU A 58 5.67 -1.46 0.10
C LEU A 58 5.79 -2.15 1.46
N SER A 59 6.82 -2.99 1.65
CA SER A 59 7.07 -3.64 2.94
C SER A 59 7.33 -2.63 4.05
N ARG A 60 8.09 -1.58 3.76
CA ARG A 60 8.35 -0.49 4.71
C ARG A 60 7.08 0.31 5.02
N LEU A 61 6.31 0.71 4.01
CA LEU A 61 5.06 1.47 4.17
C LEU A 61 3.94 0.65 4.83
N GLY A 62 3.99 -0.66 4.64
CA GLY A 62 3.06 -1.63 5.23
C GLY A 62 3.36 -2.00 6.68
N SER A 63 4.54 -1.63 7.18
CA SER A 63 5.01 -1.94 8.53
C SER A 63 4.81 -0.76 9.46
N ASN A 64 4.52 -1.03 10.74
CA ASN A 64 4.37 -0.01 11.78
C ASN A 64 5.37 -0.19 12.93
N GLY A 65 5.65 0.89 13.65
CA GLY A 65 6.54 0.90 14.81
C GLY A 65 7.91 0.30 14.50
N ASN A 66 8.35 -0.63 15.35
CA ASN A 66 9.65 -1.29 15.20
C ASN A 66 9.77 -2.11 13.89
N GLY A 67 8.65 -2.48 13.26
CA GLY A 67 8.61 -3.17 11.97
C GLY A 67 9.14 -2.32 10.80
N ALA A 68 8.89 -1.01 10.83
CA ALA A 68 9.28 -0.08 9.76
C ALA A 68 10.73 0.43 9.86
N THR A 69 11.48 -0.05 10.85
CA THR A 69 12.87 0.37 11.08
C THR A 69 13.77 -0.08 9.93
N LEU A 70 14.75 0.77 9.59
CA LEU A 70 15.70 0.48 8.52
C LEU A 70 16.49 -0.82 8.77
N GLY A 71 16.77 -1.13 10.05
CA GLY A 71 17.44 -2.35 10.45
C GLY A 71 16.63 -3.60 10.14
N LYS A 72 15.32 -3.62 10.47
CA LYS A 72 14.47 -4.79 10.18
C LYS A 72 14.26 -4.98 8.68
N ILE A 73 13.96 -3.91 7.95
CA ILE A 73 13.81 -3.97 6.49
C ILE A 73 15.14 -4.36 5.82
N GLY A 74 16.26 -3.83 6.30
CA GLY A 74 17.59 -4.15 5.79
C GLY A 74 17.98 -5.61 6.03
N MET A 75 17.62 -6.17 7.19
CA MET A 75 17.80 -7.59 7.49
C MET A 75 16.92 -8.48 6.60
N LEU A 76 15.66 -8.10 6.42
CA LEU A 76 14.69 -8.84 5.61
C LEU A 76 15.10 -8.94 4.14
N PHE A 77 15.52 -7.82 3.54
CA PHE A 77 15.89 -7.78 2.13
C PHE A 77 17.40 -7.91 1.88
N GLY A 78 18.24 -7.90 2.91
CA GLY A 78 19.70 -7.88 2.78
C GLY A 78 20.20 -6.65 2.02
N ILE A 79 19.70 -5.46 2.35
CA ILE A 79 19.96 -4.18 1.67
C ILE A 79 20.44 -3.13 2.69
N ARG A 80 21.32 -2.21 2.26
CA ARG A 80 21.88 -1.15 3.12
C ARG A 80 20.82 -0.10 3.47
N HIS A 81 20.93 0.50 4.64
CA HIS A 81 19.96 1.48 5.14
C HIS A 81 19.75 2.68 4.20
N GLY A 82 20.82 3.19 3.59
CA GLY A 82 20.74 4.29 2.62
C GLY A 82 19.88 3.92 1.41
N ASP A 83 20.09 2.73 0.86
CA ASP A 83 19.34 2.23 -0.31
C ASP A 83 17.85 2.09 0.00
N ILE A 84 17.48 1.62 1.19
CA ILE A 84 16.07 1.52 1.62
C ILE A 84 15.39 2.89 1.58
N VAL A 85 16.06 3.93 2.11
CA VAL A 85 15.52 5.30 2.10
C VAL A 85 15.38 5.82 0.67
N PHE A 86 16.39 5.60 -0.19
CA PHE A 86 16.35 6.00 -1.59
C PHE A 86 15.24 5.28 -2.37
N PHE A 87 15.12 3.97 -2.21
CA PHE A 87 14.09 3.16 -2.89
C PHE A 87 12.69 3.61 -2.47
N THR A 88 12.47 3.80 -1.16
CA THR A 88 11.18 4.28 -0.65
C THR A 88 10.81 5.64 -1.23
N LYS A 89 11.75 6.61 -1.19
CA LYS A 89 11.51 7.96 -1.71
C LYS A 89 11.19 7.93 -3.20
N ARG A 90 11.97 7.17 -3.98
CA ARG A 90 11.80 7.03 -5.42
C ARG A 90 10.44 6.42 -5.77
N VAL A 91 10.07 5.32 -5.14
CA VAL A 91 8.78 4.66 -5.36
C VAL A 91 7.64 5.63 -5.05
N ILE A 92 7.66 6.32 -3.91
CA ILE A 92 6.63 7.32 -3.56
C ILE A 92 6.53 8.39 -4.65
N GLN A 93 7.64 8.95 -5.12
CA GLN A 93 7.63 9.97 -6.17
C GLN A 93 7.00 9.47 -7.47
N ILE A 94 7.25 8.22 -7.85
CA ILE A 94 6.70 7.63 -9.07
C ILE A 94 5.20 7.34 -8.90
N LEU A 95 4.78 6.78 -7.75
CA LEU A 95 3.37 6.55 -7.44
C LEU A 95 2.58 7.88 -7.44
N MET A 96 3.18 8.96 -6.93
CA MET A 96 2.55 10.28 -6.94
C MET A 96 2.31 10.83 -8.36
N LYS A 97 3.12 10.44 -9.36
CA LYS A 97 2.84 10.78 -10.77
C LYS A 97 1.61 10.05 -11.30
N LEU A 98 1.28 8.87 -10.77
CA LEU A 98 0.10 8.10 -11.17
C LEU A 98 -1.18 8.55 -10.45
N LYS A 99 -1.07 9.23 -9.30
CA LYS A 99 -2.19 9.62 -8.43
C LYS A 99 -3.41 10.13 -9.19
N HIS A 100 -3.23 11.10 -10.10
CA HIS A 100 -4.34 11.75 -10.81
C HIS A 100 -5.07 10.84 -11.80
N LYS A 101 -4.47 9.70 -12.18
CA LYS A 101 -5.09 8.70 -13.07
C LYS A 101 -5.87 7.65 -12.29
N VAL A 102 -5.49 7.41 -11.03
CA VAL A 102 -6.04 6.30 -10.23
C VAL A 102 -6.97 6.75 -9.11
N ILE A 103 -6.73 7.93 -8.53
CA ILE A 103 -7.54 8.52 -7.46
C ILE A 103 -8.35 9.64 -8.11
N VAL A 104 -9.48 9.26 -8.71
CA VAL A 104 -10.37 10.15 -9.43
C VAL A 104 -11.75 10.07 -8.79
N TRP A 105 -12.41 11.22 -8.64
CA TRP A 105 -13.79 11.24 -8.20
C TRP A 105 -14.68 10.60 -9.29
N PRO A 106 -15.52 9.61 -8.95
CA PRO A 106 -16.33 8.93 -9.95
C PRO A 106 -17.30 9.89 -10.66
N THR A 107 -17.63 9.61 -11.93
CA THR A 107 -18.66 10.37 -12.66
C THR A 107 -20.03 10.15 -12.06
N ILE A 108 -21.02 10.98 -12.43
CA ILE A 108 -22.40 10.88 -11.89
C ILE A 108 -23.00 9.50 -12.21
N GLU A 109 -22.73 8.97 -13.40
CA GLU A 109 -23.19 7.65 -13.83
C GLU A 109 -22.61 6.56 -12.92
N LYS A 110 -21.28 6.60 -12.71
CA LYS A 110 -20.59 5.63 -11.88
C LYS A 110 -20.98 5.76 -10.40
N GLN A 111 -21.21 6.98 -9.92
CA GLN A 111 -21.75 7.22 -8.57
C GLN A 111 -23.13 6.56 -8.41
N ARG A 112 -24.01 6.65 -9.42
CA ARG A 112 -25.33 6.02 -9.38
C ARG A 112 -25.20 4.49 -9.33
N GLU A 113 -24.35 3.90 -10.15
CA GLU A 113 -24.07 2.46 -10.14
C GLU A 113 -23.55 2.00 -8.76
N MET A 114 -22.56 2.72 -8.23
CA MET A 114 -21.99 2.43 -6.91
C MET A 114 -23.04 2.57 -5.80
N SER A 115 -23.86 3.62 -5.83
CA SER A 115 -24.94 3.81 -4.87
C SER A 115 -26.01 2.72 -4.94
N GLN A 116 -26.33 2.20 -6.12
CA GLN A 116 -27.29 1.11 -6.29
C GLN A 116 -26.73 -0.19 -5.72
N ALA A 117 -25.46 -0.49 -5.98
CA ALA A 117 -24.79 -1.64 -5.39
C ALA A 117 -24.76 -1.55 -3.86
N MET A 118 -24.43 -0.37 -3.32
CA MET A 118 -24.36 -0.15 -1.87
C MET A 118 -25.73 -0.16 -1.18
N GLN A 119 -26.80 0.18 -1.90
CA GLN A 119 -28.16 0.09 -1.36
C GLN A 119 -28.53 -1.36 -1.03
N ALA A 120 -28.09 -2.34 -1.84
CA ALA A 120 -28.29 -3.76 -1.56
C ALA A 120 -27.58 -4.21 -0.27
N GLU A 121 -26.48 -3.55 0.09
CA GLU A 121 -25.71 -3.76 1.32
C GLU A 121 -26.22 -2.92 2.51
N GLY A 122 -27.32 -2.17 2.35
CA GLY A 122 -27.93 -1.37 3.42
C GLY A 122 -27.40 0.07 3.55
N PHE A 123 -26.63 0.57 2.57
CA PHE A 123 -26.07 1.92 2.58
C PHE A 123 -26.61 2.78 1.42
N PRO A 124 -27.86 3.28 1.49
CA PRO A 124 -28.46 4.06 0.42
C PRO A 124 -27.71 5.39 0.21
N GLY A 125 -27.42 5.72 -1.06
CA GLY A 125 -26.66 6.92 -1.42
C GLY A 125 -25.13 6.80 -1.24
N CYS A 126 -24.63 5.68 -0.70
CA CYS A 126 -23.21 5.49 -0.47
C CYS A 126 -22.49 5.15 -1.78
N ILE A 127 -21.47 5.92 -2.14
CA ILE A 127 -20.69 5.73 -3.37
C ILE A 127 -19.31 5.13 -3.09
N GLY A 128 -19.13 4.49 -1.94
CA GLY A 128 -17.90 3.83 -1.52
C GLY A 128 -17.48 4.18 -0.09
N PHE A 129 -16.45 3.49 0.39
CA PHE A 129 -15.89 3.69 1.72
C PHE A 129 -14.46 4.24 1.61
N ILE A 130 -14.13 5.16 2.51
CA ILE A 130 -12.76 5.55 2.81
C ILE A 130 -12.45 4.92 4.17
N ASP A 131 -11.22 4.46 4.37
CA ASP A 131 -10.81 3.81 5.62
C ASP A 131 -11.31 4.57 6.86
N GLY A 132 -11.78 3.81 7.84
CA GLY A 132 -12.49 4.32 8.99
C GLY A 132 -11.55 5.14 9.89
N SER A 133 -11.84 6.42 10.04
CA SER A 133 -11.29 7.17 11.17
C SER A 133 -12.10 6.83 12.41
N LEU A 134 -11.45 6.26 13.43
CA LEU A 134 -12.08 6.08 14.74
C LEU A 134 -12.42 7.46 15.32
N ILE A 135 -13.71 7.78 15.37
CA ILE A 135 -14.21 8.97 16.08
C ILE A 135 -14.37 8.57 17.55
N PRO A 136 -13.56 9.12 18.48
CA PRO A 136 -13.72 8.83 19.89
C PRO A 136 -15.01 9.49 20.38
N LEU A 137 -16.00 8.69 20.75
CA LEU A 137 -17.22 9.19 21.36
C LEU A 137 -16.96 9.50 22.84
N SER A 138 -17.54 10.59 23.35
CA SER A 138 -17.46 10.94 24.76
C SER A 138 -18.28 10.01 25.66
N GLN A 139 -19.26 9.30 25.09
CA GLN A 139 -20.15 8.36 25.76
C GLN A 139 -20.35 7.14 24.86
N HIS A 140 -20.56 5.97 25.45
CA HIS A 140 -20.93 4.78 24.67
C HIS A 140 -22.34 4.97 24.09
N PRO A 141 -22.64 4.35 22.93
CA PRO A 141 -24.00 4.33 22.39
C PRO A 141 -25.00 3.72 23.41
N PRO A 142 -26.23 4.26 23.51
CA PRO A 142 -27.24 3.73 24.44
C PRO A 142 -27.76 2.35 24.02
N ASN A 143 -27.72 2.04 22.72
CA ASN A 143 -28.02 0.70 22.21
C ASN A 143 -26.69 -0.02 21.93
N ASP A 144 -26.50 -1.20 22.52
CA ASP A 144 -25.33 -2.07 22.32
C ASP A 144 -23.97 -1.38 22.62
N GLY A 145 -23.92 -0.61 23.70
CA GLY A 145 -22.70 0.07 24.15
C GLY A 145 -21.53 -0.86 24.44
N GLU A 146 -21.81 -2.12 24.79
CA GLU A 146 -20.79 -3.16 25.01
C GLU A 146 -20.07 -3.58 23.72
N ALA A 147 -20.73 -3.48 22.56
CA ALA A 147 -20.08 -3.67 21.26
C ALA A 147 -19.15 -2.51 20.89
N TYR A 148 -19.29 -1.35 21.53
CA TYR A 148 -18.42 -0.19 21.33
C TYR A 148 -17.11 -0.35 22.14
N PHE A 149 -16.17 -1.11 21.60
CA PHE A 149 -14.84 -1.29 22.19
C PHE A 149 -13.82 -0.28 21.67
N TYR A 150 -13.43 0.68 22.51
CA TYR A 150 -12.38 1.65 22.20
C TYR A 150 -10.99 1.07 22.52
N GLN A 151 -10.25 0.62 21.49
CA GLN A 151 -8.95 -0.06 21.67
C GLN A 151 -7.74 0.88 21.82
N LYS A 152 -7.92 2.20 21.69
CA LYS A 152 -6.83 3.18 21.83
C LYS A 152 -6.91 3.88 23.18
N LYS A 153 -6.39 3.28 24.26
CA LYS A 153 -6.34 3.94 25.59
C LYS A 153 -5.89 5.41 25.49
N ARG A 154 -6.57 6.29 26.23
CA ARG A 154 -6.12 7.68 26.48
C ARG A 154 -4.76 7.69 27.17
#